data_AF-A0A6A4CT29-F1
#
_entry.id   AF-A0A6A4CT29-F1
#
_cell.length_a   1.000
_cell.length_b   1.000
_cell.length_c   1.000
_cell.angle_alpha   90.00
_cell.angle_beta   90.00
_cell.angle_gamma   90.00
#
_symmetry.space_group_name_H-M   'P 1'
#
loop_
_entity.id
_entity.type
_entity.pdbx_description
1 polymer ?
#
loop_
_entity_poly.entity_id
_entity_poly.type
_entity_poly.pdbx_seq_one_letter_code
_entity_poly.pdbx_strand_id
1 'polypeptide(L)'
;MTIMGLNITDATCDYGLAQTAAGCVRTLATYDPSAYLHFQIGYCVVGSVTLVMSAVMYYRADKYDGSPLQLSTFLFCCYAALTVIVRGADPTSYGHIIPRPIGAFLTDSCTASLYSVYILALGYWALVIQQGAALMELPTHLKSLETAAITFVWAFYIAYNMSLFAFKGFQPAVLNYVQATTP
;
A
#
# COMPACT_ATOMS: atom_id res chain seq x y z
N MET A 1 -3.67 -17.78 -27.47
CA MET A 1 -3.61 -16.30 -27.67
C MET A 1 -2.61 -15.76 -26.68
N THR A 2 -1.40 -15.45 -27.15
CA THR A 2 -0.29 -14.92 -26.35
C THR A 2 -0.58 -13.46 -26.00
N ILE A 3 -1.19 -13.24 -24.84
CA ILE A 3 -1.32 -11.89 -24.29
C ILE A 3 0.02 -11.59 -23.59
N MET A 4 0.91 -10.90 -24.30
CA MET A 4 2.13 -10.25 -23.78
C MET A 4 3.11 -11.13 -22.97
N GLY A 5 3.74 -12.11 -23.62
CA GLY A 5 5.00 -12.72 -23.14
C GLY A 5 4.92 -13.62 -21.90
N LEU A 6 3.75 -13.78 -21.27
CA LEU A 6 3.48 -14.77 -20.25
C LEU A 6 3.01 -16.08 -20.91
N ASN A 7 3.83 -17.13 -20.83
CA ASN A 7 3.43 -18.48 -21.21
C ASN A 7 2.60 -19.10 -20.07
N ILE A 8 1.36 -18.65 -19.91
CA ILE A 8 0.40 -19.24 -18.96
C ILE A 8 0.06 -20.63 -19.48
N THR A 9 0.50 -21.64 -18.75
CA THR A 9 0.24 -23.05 -19.03
C THR A 9 -0.65 -23.63 -17.94
N ASP A 10 -1.20 -24.82 -18.15
CA ASP A 10 -1.99 -25.55 -17.14
C ASP A 10 -1.22 -25.83 -15.83
N ALA A 11 0.10 -25.63 -15.83
CA ALA A 11 0.96 -25.72 -14.66
C ALA A 11 1.08 -24.40 -13.87
N THR A 12 0.51 -23.29 -14.35
CA THR A 12 0.63 -21.98 -13.71
C THR A 12 -0.53 -21.75 -12.76
N CYS A 13 -0.24 -21.64 -11.47
CA CYS A 13 -1.24 -21.35 -10.45
C CYS A 13 -1.49 -19.84 -10.31
N ASP A 14 -2.72 -19.49 -9.95
CA ASP A 14 -3.03 -18.14 -9.49
C ASP A 14 -2.20 -17.81 -8.24
N TYR A 15 -1.86 -16.53 -8.09
CA TYR A 15 -1.09 -16.08 -6.96
C TYR A 15 -1.79 -16.41 -5.63
N GLY A 16 -1.02 -16.90 -4.65
CA GLY A 16 -1.55 -17.38 -3.38
C GLY A 16 -1.86 -18.87 -3.36
N LEU A 17 -1.87 -19.56 -4.50
CA LEU A 17 -2.01 -21.02 -4.59
C LEU A 17 -0.65 -21.67 -4.86
N ALA A 18 -0.42 -22.79 -4.19
CA ALA A 18 0.76 -23.62 -4.37
C ALA A 18 0.50 -24.72 -5.41
N GLN A 19 1.48 -24.94 -6.28
CA GLN A 19 1.46 -26.05 -7.22
C GLN A 19 1.83 -27.35 -6.47
N THR A 20 0.88 -28.27 -6.37
CA THR A 20 1.08 -29.60 -5.75
C THR A 20 0.84 -30.72 -6.76
N ALA A 21 1.12 -31.97 -6.40
CA ALA A 21 0.77 -33.13 -7.21
C ALA A 21 -0.75 -33.24 -7.49
N ALA A 22 -1.58 -32.64 -6.64
CA ALA A 22 -3.02 -32.53 -6.81
C ALA A 22 -3.45 -31.27 -7.61
N GLY A 23 -2.50 -30.49 -8.13
CA GLY A 23 -2.73 -29.21 -8.79
C GLY A 23 -2.71 -28.00 -7.85
N CYS A 24 -3.32 -26.89 -8.27
CA CYS A 24 -3.36 -25.60 -7.60
C CYS A 24 -4.50 -25.52 -6.54
N VAL A 25 -4.52 -26.43 -5.58
CA VAL A 25 -5.65 -26.55 -4.62
C VAL A 25 -5.32 -26.00 -3.23
N ARG A 26 -4.05 -25.98 -2.84
CA ARG A 26 -3.62 -25.50 -1.52
C ARG A 26 -3.17 -24.04 -1.58
N THR A 27 -3.55 -23.25 -0.59
CA THR A 27 -3.06 -21.87 -0.45
C THR A 27 -1.68 -21.84 0.19
N LEU A 28 -0.87 -20.82 -0.13
CA LEU A 28 0.45 -20.61 0.46
C LEU A 28 0.36 -20.38 1.98
N ALA A 29 -0.72 -19.75 2.45
CA ALA A 29 -0.99 -19.57 3.88
C ALA A 29 -1.13 -20.88 4.67
N THR A 30 -1.49 -21.99 4.00
CA THR A 30 -1.70 -23.29 4.67
C THR A 30 -0.38 -23.98 5.03
N TYR A 31 0.74 -23.60 4.42
CA TYR A 31 2.05 -24.22 4.68
C TYR A 31 2.63 -23.82 6.05
N ASP A 32 2.43 -22.57 6.45
CA ASP A 32 2.76 -22.08 7.80
C ASP A 32 1.63 -21.19 8.34
N PRO A 33 0.58 -21.79 8.91
CA PRO A 33 -0.57 -21.05 9.41
C PRO A 33 -0.20 -20.18 10.61
N SER A 34 0.85 -20.55 11.36
CA SER A 34 1.28 -19.81 12.54
C SER A 34 1.93 -18.49 12.17
N ALA A 35 2.89 -18.50 11.24
CA ALA A 35 3.51 -17.29 10.73
C ALA A 35 2.49 -16.40 10.02
N TYR A 36 1.60 -16.98 9.22
CA TYR A 36 0.55 -16.23 8.53
C TYR A 36 -0.37 -15.50 9.53
N LEU A 37 -0.82 -16.17 10.59
CA LEU A 37 -1.62 -15.55 11.65
C LEU A 37 -0.86 -14.42 12.36
N HIS A 38 0.44 -14.60 12.65
CA HIS A 38 1.27 -13.54 13.22
C HIS A 38 1.33 -12.29 12.33
N PHE A 39 1.45 -12.46 11.02
CA PHE A 39 1.37 -11.33 10.08
C PHE A 39 -0.02 -10.68 10.08
N GLN A 40 -1.10 -11.46 10.04
CA GLN A 40 -2.46 -10.91 10.11
C GLN A 40 -2.65 -10.03 11.35
N ILE A 41 -2.27 -10.54 12.53
CA ILE A 41 -2.34 -9.80 13.79
C ILE A 41 -1.46 -8.55 13.73
N GLY A 42 -0.22 -8.68 13.24
CA GLY A 42 0.71 -7.55 13.13
C GLY A 42 0.16 -6.40 12.29
N TYR A 43 -0.36 -6.70 11.09
CA TYR A 43 -0.99 -5.71 10.22
C TYR A 43 -2.22 -5.07 10.87
N CYS A 44 -3.10 -5.88 11.49
CA CYS A 44 -4.29 -5.39 12.17
C CYS A 44 -3.95 -4.46 13.35
N VAL A 45 -2.98 -4.83 14.19
CA VAL A 45 -2.57 -4.02 15.35
C VAL A 45 -1.92 -2.72 14.89
N VAL A 46 -0.93 -2.78 14.00
CA VAL A 46 -0.23 -1.59 13.52
C VAL A 46 -1.18 -0.66 12.79
N GLY A 47 -2.02 -1.20 11.90
CA GLY A 47 -3.03 -0.44 11.17
C GLY A 47 -4.05 0.23 12.10
N SER A 48 -4.60 -0.50 13.07
CA SER A 48 -5.61 0.05 13.99
C SER A 48 -5.04 1.12 14.91
N VAL A 49 -3.87 0.89 15.51
CA VAL A 49 -3.21 1.88 16.38
C VAL A 49 -2.90 3.14 15.59
N THR A 50 -2.34 3.01 14.39
CA THR A 50 -1.99 4.16 13.55
C THR A 50 -3.24 4.93 13.12
N LEU A 51 -4.33 4.23 12.77
CA LEU A 51 -5.60 4.85 12.39
C LEU A 51 -6.20 5.65 13.55
N VAL A 52 -6.26 5.05 14.75
CA VAL A 52 -6.80 5.72 15.95
C VAL A 52 -5.97 6.96 16.29
N MET A 53 -4.64 6.83 16.31
CA MET A 53 -3.75 7.96 16.60
C MET A 53 -3.90 9.08 15.57
N SER A 54 -3.95 8.75 14.27
CA SER A 54 -4.11 9.74 13.19
C SER A 54 -5.49 10.41 13.25
N ALA A 55 -6.55 9.66 13.52
CA ALA A 55 -7.92 10.18 13.65
C ALA A 55 -8.06 11.11 14.86
N VAL A 56 -7.46 10.77 16.00
CA VAL A 56 -7.43 11.63 17.19
C VAL A 56 -6.68 12.93 16.88
N MET A 57 -5.54 12.86 16.20
CA MET A 57 -4.78 14.05 15.81
C MET A 57 -5.54 14.91 14.80
N TYR A 58 -6.22 14.29 13.82
CA TYR A 58 -7.10 14.99 12.89
C TYR A 58 -8.22 15.73 13.63
N TYR A 59 -8.93 15.04 14.52
CA TYR A 59 -10.00 15.63 15.32
C TYR A 59 -9.50 16.81 16.19
N ARG A 60 -8.33 16.66 16.80
CA ARG A 60 -7.71 17.76 17.56
C ARG A 60 -7.34 18.93 16.65
N ALA A 61 -6.74 18.67 15.49
CA ALA A 61 -6.41 19.73 14.55
C ALA A 61 -7.66 20.49 14.11
N ASP A 62 -8.73 19.78 13.75
CA ASP A 62 -10.00 20.41 13.36
C ASP A 62 -10.61 21.25 14.49
N LYS A 63 -10.64 20.70 15.71
CA LYS A 63 -11.21 21.37 16.88
C LYS A 63 -10.46 22.64 17.30
N TYR A 64 -9.15 22.70 17.07
CA TYR A 64 -8.29 23.79 17.52
C TYR A 64 -7.79 24.67 16.36
N ASP A 65 -8.57 24.79 15.27
CA ASP A 65 -8.27 25.60 14.08
C ASP A 65 -6.85 25.33 13.52
N GLY A 66 -6.51 24.05 13.44
CA GLY A 66 -5.25 23.56 12.90
C GLY A 66 -5.10 23.90 11.42
N SER A 67 -3.85 23.92 10.95
CA SER A 67 -3.58 24.35 9.57
C SER A 67 -4.14 23.33 8.55
N PRO A 68 -4.55 23.79 7.36
CA PRO A 68 -5.02 22.89 6.30
C PRO A 68 -4.00 21.81 5.92
N LEU A 69 -2.71 22.13 6.09
CA LEU A 69 -1.61 21.19 5.93
C LEU A 69 -1.69 20.03 6.94
N GLN A 70 -1.85 20.35 8.23
CA GLN A 70 -1.97 19.35 9.29
C GLN A 70 -3.16 18.42 9.06
N LEU A 71 -4.32 18.98 8.71
CA LEU A 71 -5.52 18.21 8.39
C LEU A 71 -5.27 17.24 7.22
N SER A 72 -4.66 17.73 6.14
CA SER A 72 -4.33 16.90 4.96
C SER A 72 -3.36 15.77 5.31
N THR A 73 -2.32 16.06 6.09
CA THR A 73 -1.35 15.07 6.56
C THR A 73 -2.03 13.96 7.36
N PHE A 74 -2.88 14.30 8.34
CA PHE A 74 -3.56 13.29 9.15
C PHE A 74 -4.56 12.47 8.33
N LEU A 75 -5.23 13.06 7.34
CA LEU A 75 -6.09 12.32 6.41
C LEU A 75 -5.29 11.30 5.58
N PHE A 76 -4.13 11.67 5.03
CA PHE A 76 -3.27 10.73 4.32
C PHE A 76 -2.76 9.61 5.24
N CYS A 77 -2.43 9.92 6.50
CA CYS A 77 -2.05 8.90 7.49
C CYS A 77 -3.21 7.95 7.82
N CYS A 78 -4.44 8.46 7.95
CA CYS A 78 -5.64 7.64 8.12
C CYS A 78 -5.85 6.70 6.91
N TYR A 79 -5.72 7.22 5.69
CA TYR A 79 -5.81 6.42 4.47
C TYR A 79 -4.73 5.33 4.43
N ALA A 80 -3.47 5.68 4.70
CA ALA A 80 -2.36 4.72 4.77
C ALA A 80 -2.67 3.59 5.77
N ALA A 81 -3.11 3.95 6.98
CA ALA A 81 -3.45 2.99 8.01
C ALA A 81 -4.60 2.05 7.59
N LEU A 82 -5.64 2.57 6.93
CA LEU A 82 -6.73 1.76 6.39
C LEU A 82 -6.23 0.73 5.38
N THR A 83 -5.33 1.10 4.47
CA THR A 83 -4.76 0.14 3.51
C THR A 83 -4.00 -1.00 4.21
N VAL A 84 -3.32 -0.71 5.32
CA VAL A 84 -2.62 -1.72 6.14
C VAL A 84 -3.61 -2.66 6.81
N ILE A 85 -4.72 -2.15 7.37
CA ILE A 85 -5.76 -2.99 7.98
C ILE A 85 -6.37 -3.94 6.95
N VAL A 86 -6.74 -3.44 5.77
CA VAL A 86 -7.33 -4.28 4.71
C VAL A 86 -6.35 -5.36 4.26
N ARG A 87 -5.06 -5.02 4.12
CA ARG A 87 -4.00 -6.00 3.82
C ARG A 87 -3.74 -6.99 4.96
N GLY A 88 -4.16 -6.68 6.19
CA GLY A 88 -4.11 -7.60 7.32
C GLY A 88 -5.12 -8.75 7.24
N ALA A 89 -6.22 -8.60 6.48
CA ALA A 89 -7.15 -9.72 6.25
C ALA A 89 -6.50 -10.83 5.41
N ASP A 90 -5.70 -10.46 4.41
CA ASP A 90 -4.93 -11.40 3.61
C ASP A 90 -3.52 -10.87 3.32
N PRO A 91 -2.58 -11.05 4.26
CA PRO A 91 -1.21 -10.60 4.12
C PRO A 91 -0.61 -11.15 2.84
N THR A 92 -0.15 -10.22 2.00
CA THR A 92 0.45 -10.52 0.70
C THR A 92 -0.42 -11.35 -0.25
N SER A 93 -1.73 -11.50 -0.01
CA SER A 93 -2.62 -12.35 -0.82
C SER A 93 -2.29 -13.85 -0.78
N TYR A 94 -1.66 -14.35 0.30
CA TYR A 94 -1.30 -15.77 0.43
C TYR A 94 -2.45 -16.69 0.84
N GLY A 95 -3.52 -16.12 1.42
CA GLY A 95 -4.77 -16.80 1.70
C GLY A 95 -5.68 -16.92 0.49
N HIS A 96 -5.33 -16.27 -0.64
CA HIS A 96 -6.13 -16.21 -1.86
C HIS A 96 -7.55 -15.65 -1.63
N ILE A 97 -7.70 -14.78 -0.63
CA ILE A 97 -8.95 -14.08 -0.30
C ILE A 97 -9.01 -12.75 -1.06
N ILE A 98 -7.91 -12.00 -1.02
CA ILE A 98 -7.78 -10.70 -1.72
C ILE A 98 -6.97 -10.93 -3.00
N PRO A 99 -7.54 -10.67 -4.19
CA PRO A 99 -6.79 -10.75 -5.44
C PRO A 99 -5.50 -9.94 -5.37
N ARG A 100 -4.38 -10.54 -5.80
CA ARG A 100 -3.05 -9.92 -5.72
C ARG A 100 -2.97 -8.53 -6.38
N PRO A 101 -3.65 -8.23 -7.50
CA PRO A 101 -3.68 -6.87 -8.04
C PRO A 101 -4.28 -5.84 -7.07
N ILE A 102 -5.31 -6.22 -6.31
CA ILE A 102 -5.93 -5.36 -5.29
C ILE A 102 -4.97 -5.18 -4.12
N GLY A 103 -4.36 -6.25 -3.62
CA GLY A 103 -3.35 -6.19 -2.55
C GLY A 103 -2.15 -5.32 -2.92
N ALA A 104 -1.71 -5.38 -4.18
CA ALA A 104 -0.64 -4.54 -4.70
C ALA A 104 -1.07 -3.07 -4.82
N PHE A 105 -2.27 -2.80 -5.32
CA PHE A 105 -2.83 -1.44 -5.36
C PHE A 105 -2.93 -0.81 -3.96
N LEU A 106 -3.35 -1.57 -2.95
CA LEU A 106 -3.36 -1.12 -1.55
C LEU A 106 -1.96 -0.79 -1.03
N THR A 107 -0.95 -1.58 -1.40
CA THR A 107 0.45 -1.35 -1.02
C THR A 107 1.01 -0.09 -1.68
N ASP A 108 0.75 0.07 -2.97
CA ASP A 108 1.25 1.19 -3.76
C ASP A 108 0.53 2.49 -3.38
N SER A 109 -0.78 2.45 -3.12
CA SER A 109 -1.53 3.61 -2.63
C SER A 109 -1.16 4.00 -1.20
N CYS A 110 -0.84 3.04 -0.33
CA CYS A 110 -0.20 3.32 0.96
C CYS A 110 1.09 4.13 0.76
N THR A 111 1.94 3.67 -0.15
CA THR A 111 3.22 4.33 -0.45
C THR A 111 3.01 5.74 -1.02
N ALA A 112 2.07 5.90 -1.95
CA ALA A 112 1.68 7.20 -2.49
C ALA A 112 1.18 8.18 -1.41
N SER A 113 0.40 7.69 -0.44
CA SER A 113 -0.08 8.50 0.68
C SER A 113 1.06 8.96 1.61
N LEU A 114 2.02 8.09 1.90
CA LEU A 114 3.21 8.45 2.69
C LEU A 114 4.10 9.45 1.95
N TYR A 115 4.28 9.29 0.64
CA TYR A 115 4.98 10.28 -0.18
C TYR A 115 4.24 11.62 -0.22
N SER A 116 2.91 11.61 -0.21
CA SER A 116 2.11 12.84 -0.13
C SER A 116 2.39 13.57 1.18
N VAL A 117 2.41 12.86 2.31
CA VAL A 117 2.81 13.44 3.62
C VAL A 117 4.24 14.00 3.57
N TYR A 118 5.17 13.27 2.96
CA TYR A 118 6.56 13.71 2.83
C TYR A 118 6.69 14.99 1.99
N ILE A 119 5.98 15.09 0.86
CA ILE A 119 5.95 16.29 0.01
C ILE A 119 5.41 17.50 0.78
N LEU A 120 4.30 17.32 1.50
CA LEU A 120 3.71 18.36 2.34
C LEU A 120 4.68 18.83 3.45
N ALA A 121 5.39 17.90 4.08
CA ALA A 121 6.40 18.23 5.09
C ALA A 121 7.58 19.00 4.48
N LEU A 122 8.06 18.60 3.31
CA LEU A 122 9.14 19.31 2.61
C LEU A 122 8.76 20.73 2.24
N GLY A 123 7.55 20.94 1.73
CA GLY A 123 7.06 22.27 1.38
C GLY A 123 6.94 23.19 2.59
N TYR A 124 6.47 22.66 3.73
CA TYR A 124 6.47 23.37 5.01
C TYR A 124 7.89 23.80 5.45
N TRP A 125 8.85 22.87 5.46
CA TRP A 125 10.22 23.19 5.87
C TRP A 125 10.93 24.14 4.91
N ALA A 126 10.67 24.01 3.60
CA ALA A 126 11.20 24.94 2.61
C ALA A 126 10.70 26.37 2.86
N LEU A 127 9.42 26.53 3.21
CA LEU A 127 8.87 27.84 3.55
C LEU A 127 9.49 28.42 4.83
N VAL A 128 9.64 27.61 5.88
CA VAL A 128 10.26 28.04 7.14
C VAL A 128 11.69 28.54 6.90
N ILE A 129 12.47 27.85 6.07
CA ILE A 129 13.85 28.24 5.74
C ILE A 129 13.88 29.55 4.93
N GLN A 130 12.98 29.71 3.96
CA GLN A 130 12.98 30.89 3.08
C GLN A 130 12.48 32.16 3.77
N GLN A 131 11.46 32.04 4.62
CA GLN A 131 10.77 33.20 5.20
C GLN A 131 11.10 33.42 6.68
N GLY A 132 11.84 32.50 7.31
CA GLY A 132 12.23 32.60 8.73
C GLY A 132 11.06 32.48 9.72
N ALA A 133 9.86 32.18 9.23
CA ALA A 133 8.65 32.03 10.02
C ALA A 133 7.78 30.91 9.44
N ALA A 134 7.07 30.21 10.32
CA ALA A 134 6.04 29.25 9.93
C ALA A 134 4.79 30.01 9.47
N LEU A 135 4.78 30.51 8.24
CA LEU A 135 3.59 31.12 7.65
C LEU A 135 2.60 30.01 7.29
N MET A 136 1.36 30.14 7.77
CA MET A 136 0.29 29.18 7.48
C MET A 136 -0.26 29.32 6.05
N GLU A 137 -0.03 30.47 5.40
CA GLU A 137 -0.40 30.70 4.00
C GLU A 137 0.80 30.46 3.08
N LEU A 138 0.77 29.32 2.41
CA LEU A 138 1.76 28.95 1.41
C LEU A 138 1.58 29.83 0.15
N PRO A 139 2.66 30.39 -0.44
CA PRO A 139 2.59 31.12 -1.70
C PRO A 139 1.97 30.24 -2.79
N THR A 140 1.11 30.82 -3.63
CA THR A 140 0.31 30.10 -4.64
C THR A 140 1.16 29.18 -5.54
N HIS A 141 2.36 29.61 -5.88
CA HIS A 141 3.34 28.81 -6.65
C HIS A 141 3.75 27.52 -5.93
N LEU A 142 4.10 27.59 -4.63
CA LEU A 142 4.51 26.43 -3.84
C LEU A 142 3.34 25.45 -3.67
N LYS A 143 2.13 25.97 -3.46
CA LYS A 143 0.90 25.15 -3.36
C LYS A 143 0.62 24.39 -4.65
N SER A 144 0.81 25.06 -5.79
CA SER A 144 0.63 24.42 -7.10
C SER A 144 1.67 23.33 -7.35
N LEU A 145 2.91 23.54 -6.91
CA LEU A 145 4.00 22.58 -7.05
C LEU A 145 3.80 21.35 -6.17
N GLU A 146 3.40 21.53 -4.90
CA GLU A 146 3.03 20.42 -4.02
C GLU A 146 1.87 19.59 -4.59
N THR A 147 0.81 20.27 -5.06
CA THR A 147 -0.36 19.61 -5.64
C THR A 147 0.01 18.84 -6.91
N ALA A 148 0.85 19.42 -7.77
CA ALA A 148 1.33 18.77 -8.98
C ALA A 148 2.21 17.55 -8.65
N ALA A 149 3.10 17.66 -7.68
CA ALA A 149 3.96 16.56 -7.23
C ALA A 149 3.13 15.39 -6.65
N ILE A 150 2.15 15.69 -5.79
CA ILE A 150 1.22 14.69 -5.25
C ILE A 150 0.45 14.03 -6.41
N THR A 151 -0.13 14.82 -7.30
CA THR A 151 -0.89 14.29 -8.45
C THR A 151 -0.03 13.38 -9.32
N PHE A 152 1.22 13.76 -9.58
CA PHE A 152 2.17 12.95 -10.33
C PHE A 152 2.48 11.61 -9.64
N VAL A 153 2.75 11.63 -8.33
CA VAL A 153 2.99 10.40 -7.54
C VAL A 153 1.80 9.45 -7.65
N TRP A 154 0.58 9.96 -7.44
CA TRP A 154 -0.63 9.15 -7.54
C TRP A 154 -0.86 8.62 -8.95
N ALA A 155 -0.71 9.46 -9.98
CA ALA A 155 -0.84 9.06 -11.37
C ALA A 155 0.18 7.97 -11.75
N PHE A 156 1.44 8.11 -11.30
CA PHE A 156 2.49 7.12 -11.52
C PHE A 156 2.12 5.77 -10.90
N TYR A 157 1.71 5.74 -9.62
CA TYR A 157 1.35 4.50 -8.95
C TYR A 157 0.08 3.85 -9.53
N ILE A 158 -0.91 4.65 -9.95
CA ILE A 158 -2.10 4.13 -10.63
C ILE A 158 -1.71 3.51 -11.99
N ALA A 159 -0.95 4.24 -12.81
CA ALA A 159 -0.51 3.76 -14.12
C ALA A 159 0.37 2.51 -14.01
N TYR A 160 1.26 2.47 -13.02
CA TYR A 160 2.09 1.31 -12.70
C TYR A 160 1.26 0.08 -12.28
N ASN A 161 0.20 0.29 -11.49
CA ASN A 161 -0.71 -0.80 -11.12
C ASN A 161 -1.51 -1.30 -12.31
N MET A 162 -2.02 -0.40 -13.15
CA MET A 162 -2.79 -0.76 -14.34
C MET A 162 -1.93 -1.51 -15.36
N SER A 163 -0.68 -1.11 -15.56
CA SER A 163 0.23 -1.78 -16.50
C SER A 163 0.65 -3.18 -16.05
N LEU A 164 0.72 -3.40 -14.73
CA LEU A 164 1.11 -4.69 -14.15
C LEU A 164 -0.08 -5.56 -13.70
N PHE A 165 -1.32 -5.10 -13.88
CA PHE A 165 -2.51 -5.82 -13.44
C PHE A 165 -2.55 -7.26 -14.01
N ALA A 166 -2.22 -7.42 -15.29
CA ALA A 166 -2.16 -8.72 -15.97
C ALA A 166 -1.01 -9.63 -15.49
N PHE A 167 0.06 -9.05 -14.94
CA PHE A 167 1.27 -9.77 -14.52
C PHE A 167 1.27 -10.10 -13.02
N LYS A 168 0.55 -9.34 -12.19
CA LYS A 168 0.49 -9.51 -10.73
C LYS A 168 -0.44 -10.65 -10.29
N GLY A 169 -1.25 -11.22 -11.18
CA GLY A 169 -2.25 -12.26 -10.86
C GLY A 169 -1.71 -13.68 -10.78
N PHE A 170 -0.55 -13.97 -11.39
CA PHE A 170 -0.03 -15.34 -11.54
C PHE A 170 1.29 -15.52 -10.80
N GLN A 171 1.51 -16.70 -10.23
CA GLN A 171 2.79 -17.05 -9.64
C GLN A 171 3.68 -17.74 -10.69
N PRO A 172 4.86 -17.18 -11.05
CA PRO A 172 5.75 -17.82 -12.01
C PRO A 172 6.23 -19.18 -11.50
N ALA A 173 6.23 -20.20 -12.36
CA ALA A 173 6.62 -21.57 -11.99
C ALA A 173 8.03 -21.66 -11.36
N VAL A 174 8.94 -20.74 -11.70
CA VAL A 174 10.31 -20.69 -11.14
C VAL A 174 10.34 -20.26 -9.67
N LEU A 175 9.33 -19.52 -9.20
CA LEU A 175 9.19 -19.10 -7.80
C LEU A 175 8.44 -20.13 -6.93
N ASN A 176 8.01 -21.27 -7.50
CA ASN A 176 7.37 -22.36 -6.77
C ASN A 176 8.35 -23.24 -5.95
N TYR A 177 9.66 -22.96 -5.96
CA TYR A 177 10.70 -23.92 -5.53
C TYR A 177 11.60 -23.46 -4.37
N VAL A 178 11.06 -22.90 -3.27
CA VAL A 178 11.90 -22.70 -2.06
C VAL A 178 11.28 -23.19 -0.74
N GLN A 179 10.00 -23.61 -0.70
CA GLN A 179 9.36 -24.00 0.58
C GLN A 179 8.90 -25.46 0.69
N ALA A 180 9.11 -26.30 -0.32
CA ALA A 180 8.68 -27.70 -0.30
C ALA A 180 9.84 -28.72 -0.14
N THR A 181 10.90 -28.35 0.57
CA THR A 181 11.91 -29.31 1.04
C THR A 181 12.19 -29.07 2.52
N THR A 182 11.35 -29.66 3.37
CA THR A 182 11.74 -30.43 4.58
C THR A 182 10.51 -30.75 5.43
N PRO A 183 10.40 -31.97 5.97
CA PRO A 183 10.40 -33.29 5.34
C PRO A 183 8.98 -33.79 4.99
#